data_AF-A0A259B8S3-F1
#
_entry.id   AF-A0A259B8S3-F1
#
_cell.length_a   1.000
_cell.length_b   1.000
_cell.length_c   1.000
_cell.angle_alpha   90.00
_cell.angle_beta   90.00
_cell.angle_gamma   90.00
#
_symmetry.space_group_name_H-M   'P 1'
#
loop_
_entity.id
_entity.type
_entity.pdbx_description
1 polymer ?
#
loop_
_entity_poly.entity_id
_entity_poly.type
_entity_poly.pdbx_seq_one_letter_code
_entity_poly.pdbx_strand_id
1 'polypeptide(L)'
;MIKTIVTPSRARLATFFAVAGPGLVVMLADTDAGSVITAAQSGAQWGYKLLALQLLLIPILYLVQELTLRLGLLTGRGHGELIKQHFGQGWAWLSVSTLLVSCLGALITEMSGIAGVGALYGIPIWVSVLATLGFLLTVVISGSYRSV
;
A
#
# COMPACT_ATOMS: atom_id res chain seq x y z
N MET A 1 -41.61 -2.93 12.13
CA MET A 1 -41.91 -1.71 11.36
C MET A 1 -40.61 -1.22 10.74
N ILE A 2 -40.58 -1.16 9.43
CA ILE A 2 -39.41 -1.06 8.55
C ILE A 2 -39.07 0.42 8.27
N LYS A 3 -37.76 0.70 8.10
CA LYS A 3 -37.09 1.89 7.51
C LYS A 3 -36.92 3.15 8.38
N THR A 4 -35.67 3.36 8.80
CA THR A 4 -35.03 4.68 8.67
C THR A 4 -33.97 4.54 7.58
N ILE A 5 -34.37 4.78 6.33
CA ILE A 5 -33.44 4.97 5.22
C ILE A 5 -32.71 6.27 5.54
N VAL A 6 -31.46 6.16 5.98
CA VAL A 6 -30.62 7.34 6.11
C VAL A 6 -30.24 7.78 4.71
N THR A 7 -30.92 8.80 4.20
CA THR A 7 -30.48 9.52 3.01
C THR A 7 -29.05 10.00 3.24
N PRO A 8 -28.10 9.78 2.30
CA PRO A 8 -26.77 10.35 2.42
C PRO A 8 -26.94 11.85 2.22
N SER A 9 -26.99 12.61 3.32
CA SER A 9 -26.88 14.06 3.25
C SER A 9 -25.52 14.39 2.61
N ARG A 10 -25.45 15.46 1.79
CA ARG A 10 -24.19 15.94 1.19
C ARG A 10 -23.05 16.05 2.22
N ALA A 11 -23.39 16.31 3.49
CA ALA A 11 -22.47 16.32 4.62
C ALA A 11 -21.79 14.95 4.87
N ARG A 12 -22.50 13.82 4.85
CA ARG A 12 -21.88 12.49 5.05
C ARG A 12 -20.91 12.13 3.94
N LEU A 13 -21.25 12.47 2.69
CA LEU A 13 -20.37 12.21 1.57
C LEU A 13 -19.11 13.09 1.64
N ALA A 14 -19.26 14.37 2.02
CA ALA A 14 -18.13 15.25 2.27
C ALA A 14 -17.22 14.75 3.41
N THR A 15 -17.80 14.27 4.51
CA THR A 15 -17.04 13.66 5.61
C THR A 15 -16.33 12.38 5.18
N PHE A 16 -16.95 11.54 4.36
CA PHE A 16 -16.32 10.33 3.83
C PHE A 16 -15.08 10.68 3.00
N PHE A 17 -15.19 11.61 2.06
CA PHE A 17 -14.04 12.04 1.25
C PHE A 17 -12.94 12.71 2.09
N ALA A 18 -13.28 13.38 3.19
CA ALA A 18 -12.30 13.97 4.10
C ALA A 18 -11.48 12.93 4.88
N VAL A 19 -12.00 11.70 5.08
CA VAL A 19 -11.35 10.65 5.90
C VAL A 19 -10.89 9.46 5.04
N ALA A 20 -11.22 9.41 3.76
CA ALA A 20 -10.86 8.32 2.85
C ALA A 20 -9.35 8.26 2.52
N GLY A 21 -8.60 9.35 2.75
CA GLY A 21 -7.19 9.49 2.38
C GLY A 21 -6.29 8.32 2.81
N PRO A 22 -6.20 7.99 4.12
CA PRO A 22 -5.36 6.90 4.60
C PRO A 22 -5.69 5.55 3.98
N GLY A 23 -6.99 5.25 3.78
CA GLY A 23 -7.42 3.99 3.15
C GLY A 23 -7.02 3.90 1.68
N LEU A 24 -7.11 5.00 0.94
CA LEU A 24 -6.67 5.07 -0.46
C LEU A 24 -5.16 4.89 -0.59
N VAL A 25 -4.37 5.47 0.32
CA VAL A 25 -2.91 5.31 0.34
C VAL A 25 -2.53 3.84 0.55
N VAL A 26 -3.20 3.15 1.48
CA VAL A 26 -2.97 1.71 1.71
C VAL A 26 -3.36 0.88 0.48
N MET A 27 -4.51 1.19 -0.14
CA MET A 27 -4.97 0.49 -1.35
C MET A 27 -3.98 0.63 -2.52
N LEU A 28 -3.45 1.85 -2.74
CA LEU A 28 -2.47 2.10 -3.79
C LEU A 28 -1.14 1.39 -3.49
N ALA A 29 -0.72 1.36 -2.23
CA ALA A 29 0.48 0.63 -1.82
C ALA A 29 0.36 -0.89 -2.03
N ASP A 30 -0.84 -1.46 -1.90
CA ASP A 30 -1.09 -2.89 -2.12
C ASP A 30 -1.21 -3.26 -3.61
N THR A 31 -1.34 -2.26 -4.50
CA THR A 31 -1.43 -2.42 -5.96
C THR A 31 -0.18 -1.88 -6.67
N ASP A 32 0.98 -2.13 -6.07
CA ASP A 32 2.28 -1.72 -6.57
C ASP A 32 2.71 -2.53 -7.82
N ALA A 33 3.79 -2.13 -8.49
CA ALA A 33 4.31 -2.84 -9.66
C ALA A 33 4.64 -4.32 -9.35
N GLY A 34 5.12 -4.60 -8.13
CA GLY A 34 5.44 -5.96 -7.69
C GLY A 34 4.22 -6.88 -7.67
N SER A 35 3.10 -6.41 -7.12
CA SER A 35 1.84 -7.15 -7.07
C SER A 35 1.32 -7.46 -8.48
N VAL A 36 1.34 -6.47 -9.38
CA VAL A 36 0.86 -6.62 -10.77
C VAL A 36 1.73 -7.58 -11.57
N ILE A 37 3.06 -7.46 -11.46
CA ILE A 37 4.00 -8.38 -12.15
C ILE A 37 3.80 -9.81 -11.66
N THR A 38 3.67 -10.01 -10.35
CA THR A 38 3.45 -11.33 -9.75
C THR A 38 2.11 -11.92 -10.20
N ALA A 39 1.04 -11.13 -10.23
CA ALA A 39 -0.26 -11.55 -10.75
C ALA A 39 -0.18 -11.93 -12.24
N ALA A 40 0.53 -11.15 -13.06
CA ALA A 40 0.70 -11.44 -14.48
C ALA A 40 1.52 -12.73 -14.72
N GLN A 41 2.62 -12.91 -13.99
CA GLN A 41 3.47 -14.11 -14.10
C GLN A 41 2.74 -15.36 -13.62
N SER A 42 2.06 -15.28 -12.47
CA SER A 42 1.29 -16.40 -11.93
C SER A 42 0.10 -16.75 -12.82
N GLY A 43 -0.56 -15.76 -13.42
CA GLY A 43 -1.61 -15.96 -14.43
C GLY A 43 -1.09 -16.61 -15.71
N ALA A 44 0.11 -16.23 -16.18
CA ALA A 44 0.74 -16.85 -17.35
C ALA A 44 1.16 -18.31 -17.08
N GLN A 45 1.62 -18.63 -15.86
CA GLN A 45 2.08 -19.97 -15.50
C GLN A 45 0.95 -20.93 -15.11
N TRP A 46 -0.02 -20.47 -14.33
CA TRP A 46 -1.06 -21.32 -13.74
C TRP A 46 -2.47 -21.03 -14.28
N GLY A 47 -2.62 -20.08 -15.18
CA GLY A 47 -3.92 -19.67 -15.70
C GLY A 47 -4.83 -19.16 -14.58
N TYR A 48 -6.09 -19.58 -14.61
CA TYR A 48 -7.10 -19.15 -13.64
C TYR A 48 -7.12 -19.93 -12.32
N LYS A 49 -6.23 -20.90 -12.12
CA LYS A 49 -6.26 -21.80 -10.95
C LYS A 49 -6.10 -21.06 -9.62
N LEU A 50 -5.37 -19.94 -9.61
CA LEU A 50 -5.16 -19.14 -8.39
C LEU A 50 -6.28 -18.13 -8.12
N LEU A 51 -7.21 -17.88 -9.04
CA LEU A 51 -8.27 -16.88 -8.82
C LEU A 51 -9.18 -17.24 -7.64
N ALA A 52 -9.51 -18.52 -7.48
CA ALA A 52 -10.32 -18.99 -6.35
C ALA A 52 -9.59 -18.77 -5.02
N LEU A 53 -8.27 -18.98 -4.99
CA LEU A 53 -7.44 -18.69 -3.83
C LEU A 53 -7.40 -17.19 -3.54
N GLN A 54 -7.24 -16.35 -4.57
CA GLN A 54 -7.25 -14.89 -4.44
C GLN A 54 -8.55 -14.40 -3.80
N LEU A 55 -9.71 -14.89 -4.26
CA LEU A 55 -11.01 -14.56 -3.69
C LEU A 55 -11.14 -14.98 -2.22
N LEU A 56 -10.56 -16.12 -1.85
CA LEU A 56 -10.53 -16.59 -0.45
C LEU A 56 -9.67 -15.69 0.45
N LEU A 57 -8.60 -15.09 -0.07
CA LEU A 57 -7.72 -14.21 0.69
C LEU A 57 -8.34 -12.83 0.97
N ILE A 58 -9.27 -12.34 0.14
CA ILE A 58 -9.92 -11.03 0.31
C ILE A 58 -10.47 -10.79 1.73
N PRO A 59 -11.32 -11.67 2.31
CA PRO A 59 -11.85 -11.46 3.66
C PRO A 59 -10.77 -11.49 4.74
N ILE A 60 -9.69 -12.26 4.54
CA ILE A 60 -8.57 -12.34 5.48
C ILE A 60 -7.79 -11.02 5.47
N LEU A 61 -7.49 -10.51 4.28
CA LEU A 61 -6.82 -9.21 4.11
C LEU A 61 -7.65 -8.07 4.72
N TYR A 62 -8.96 -8.07 4.48
CA TYR A 62 -9.86 -7.09 5.07
C TYR A 62 -9.83 -7.12 6.61
N LEU A 63 -9.84 -8.31 7.21
CA LEU A 63 -9.76 -8.47 8.66
C LEU A 63 -8.43 -7.95 9.22
N VAL A 64 -7.31 -8.23 8.54
CA VAL A 64 -5.99 -7.72 8.97
C VAL A 64 -5.93 -6.19 8.88
N GLN A 65 -6.49 -5.60 7.82
CA GLN A 65 -6.54 -4.15 7.66
C GLN A 65 -7.45 -3.49 8.72
N GLU A 66 -8.63 -4.06 9.01
CA GLU A 66 -9.54 -3.54 10.03
C GLU A 66 -8.91 -3.56 11.42
N LEU A 67 -8.25 -4.67 11.79
CA LEU A 67 -7.58 -4.79 13.08
C LEU A 67 -6.43 -3.78 13.20
N THR A 68 -5.64 -3.61 12.15
CA THR A 68 -4.53 -2.64 12.12
C THR A 68 -5.03 -1.21 12.25
N LEU A 69 -6.10 -0.86 11.53
CA LEU A 69 -6.76 0.44 11.61
C LEU A 69 -7.32 0.68 13.01
N ARG A 70 -8.06 -0.28 13.57
CA ARG A 70 -8.63 -0.19 14.92
C ARG A 70 -7.54 -0.05 15.98
N LEU A 71 -6.44 -0.79 15.86
CA LEU A 71 -5.30 -0.70 16.77
C LEU A 71 -4.68 0.71 16.72
N GLY A 72 -4.44 1.25 15.51
CA GLY A 72 -3.89 2.60 15.33
C GLY A 72 -4.82 3.70 15.84
N LEU A 73 -6.12 3.60 15.56
CA LEU A 73 -7.13 4.57 16.00
C LEU A 73 -7.33 4.57 17.53
N LEU A 74 -7.36 3.39 18.16
CA LEU A 74 -7.60 3.28 19.61
C LEU A 74 -6.37 3.66 20.44
N THR A 75 -5.17 3.33 19.97
CA THR A 75 -3.95 3.58 20.74
C THR A 75 -3.30 4.92 20.43
N GLY A 76 -3.57 5.49 19.25
CA GLY A 76 -2.89 6.69 18.77
C GLY A 76 -1.38 6.52 18.57
N ARG A 77 -0.89 5.27 18.52
CA ARG A 77 0.54 4.93 18.43
C ARG A 77 0.83 4.08 17.19
N GLY A 78 2.05 4.18 16.69
CA GLY A 78 2.51 3.37 15.57
C GLY A 78 2.72 1.90 15.95
N HIS A 79 2.58 0.99 14.98
CA HIS A 79 2.74 -0.45 15.18
C HIS A 79 4.08 -0.83 15.86
N GLY A 80 5.19 -0.26 15.40
CA GLY A 80 6.52 -0.52 16.00
C GLY A 80 6.66 -0.03 17.44
N GLU A 81 5.97 1.07 17.79
CA GLU A 81 5.97 1.59 19.15
C GLU A 81 5.15 0.70 20.10
N LEU A 82 4.02 0.17 19.62
CA LEU A 82 3.21 -0.80 20.36
C LEU A 82 3.98 -2.11 20.59
N ILE A 83 4.72 -2.59 19.58
CA ILE A 83 5.57 -3.78 19.76
C ILE A 83 6.64 -3.51 20.81
N LYS A 84 7.31 -2.36 20.75
CA LYS A 84 8.32 -1.98 21.74
C LYS A 84 7.77 -2.00 23.16
N GLN A 85 6.54 -1.51 23.35
CA GLN A 85 5.90 -1.41 24.66
C GLN A 85 5.45 -2.76 25.23
N HIS A 86 4.96 -3.67 24.39
CA HIS A 86 4.41 -4.96 24.84
C HIS A 86 5.42 -6.11 24.82
N PHE A 87 6.34 -6.11 23.84
CA PHE A 87 7.30 -7.20 23.60
C PHE A 87 8.76 -6.79 23.85
N GLY A 88 9.04 -5.49 23.95
CA GLY A 88 10.39 -4.96 24.21
C GLY A 88 11.16 -4.56 22.95
N GLN A 89 12.35 -4.01 23.16
CA GLN A 89 13.16 -3.35 22.13
C GLN A 89 13.64 -4.31 21.02
N GLY A 90 13.94 -5.57 21.34
CA GLY A 90 14.42 -6.54 20.35
C GLY A 90 13.38 -6.88 19.28
N TRP A 91 12.14 -7.14 19.71
CA TRP A 91 11.03 -7.41 18.79
C TRP A 91 10.63 -6.20 17.96
N ALA A 92 10.75 -5.00 18.53
CA ALA A 92 10.52 -3.76 17.79
C ALA A 92 11.55 -3.61 16.65
N TRP A 93 12.83 -3.86 16.93
CA TRP A 93 13.86 -3.83 15.88
C TRP A 93 13.64 -4.89 14.81
N LEU A 94 13.22 -6.10 15.18
CA LEU A 94 12.86 -7.13 14.20
C LEU A 94 11.75 -6.63 13.27
N SER A 95 10.65 -6.10 13.83
CA SER A 95 9.53 -5.59 13.03
C SER A 95 9.91 -4.41 12.13
N VAL A 96 10.73 -3.48 12.63
CA VAL A 96 11.22 -2.36 11.81
C VAL A 96 12.16 -2.87 10.71
N SER A 97 13.00 -3.86 11.00
CA SER A 97 13.91 -4.43 10.00
C SER A 97 13.14 -5.15 8.89
N THR A 98 12.11 -5.92 9.22
CA THR A 98 11.25 -6.55 8.20
C THR A 98 10.53 -5.51 7.35
N LEU A 99 10.08 -4.41 7.96
CA LEU A 99 9.47 -3.31 7.22
C LEU A 99 10.47 -2.65 6.27
N LEU A 100 11.70 -2.38 6.73
CA LEU A 100 12.76 -1.81 5.90
C LEU A 100 13.09 -2.70 4.69
N VAL A 101 13.24 -4.01 4.89
CA VAL A 101 13.48 -4.96 3.80
C VAL A 101 12.32 -4.96 2.81
N SER A 102 11.08 -4.95 3.31
CA SER A 102 9.87 -4.87 2.46
C SER A 102 9.85 -3.58 1.63
N CYS A 103 10.10 -2.43 2.25
CA CYS A 103 10.15 -1.13 1.55
C CYS A 103 11.25 -1.09 0.48
N LEU A 104 12.43 -1.64 0.77
CA LEU A 104 13.50 -1.73 -0.23
C LEU A 104 13.11 -2.66 -1.38
N GLY A 105 12.46 -3.79 -1.09
CA GLY A 105 11.92 -4.70 -2.10
C GLY A 105 10.91 -4.01 -3.00
N ALA A 106 9.95 -3.28 -2.42
CA ALA A 106 8.95 -2.50 -3.15
C ALA A 106 9.58 -1.43 -4.05
N LEU A 107 10.61 -0.72 -3.56
CA LEU A 107 11.35 0.25 -4.40
C LEU A 107 12.02 -0.42 -5.60
N ILE A 108 12.61 -1.60 -5.41
CA ILE A 108 13.25 -2.36 -6.49
C ILE A 108 12.22 -2.80 -7.53
N THR A 109 11.05 -3.31 -7.10
CA THR A 109 9.99 -3.74 -8.02
C THR A 109 9.38 -2.56 -8.77
N GLU A 110 9.18 -1.42 -8.13
CA GLU A 110 8.72 -0.18 -8.76
C GLU A 110 9.69 0.30 -9.85
N MET A 111 10.99 0.35 -9.56
CA MET A 111 11.99 0.72 -10.57
C MET A 111 12.03 -0.28 -11.71
N SER A 112 11.87 -1.57 -11.42
CA SER A 112 11.83 -2.63 -12.45
C SER A 112 10.59 -2.52 -13.33
N GLY A 113 9.43 -2.20 -12.75
CA GLY A 113 8.18 -1.96 -13.49
C GLY A 113 8.32 -0.80 -14.46
N ILE A 114 8.86 0.33 -14.00
CA ILE A 114 9.05 1.51 -14.84
C ILE A 114 10.11 1.27 -15.92
N ALA A 115 11.21 0.59 -15.58
CA ALA A 115 12.21 0.19 -16.57
C ALA A 115 11.63 -0.73 -17.65
N GLY A 116 10.79 -1.70 -17.26
CA GLY A 116 10.11 -2.61 -18.19
C GLY A 116 9.17 -1.87 -19.14
N VAL A 117 8.36 -0.95 -18.61
CA VAL A 117 7.48 -0.10 -19.44
C VAL A 117 8.29 0.81 -20.35
N GLY A 118 9.34 1.46 -19.85
CA GLY A 118 10.22 2.32 -20.66
C GLY A 118 10.86 1.57 -21.83
N ALA A 119 11.31 0.33 -21.59
CA ALA A 119 11.88 -0.52 -22.62
C ALA A 119 10.89 -0.86 -23.75
N LEU A 120 9.59 -1.00 -23.44
CA LEU A 120 8.55 -1.23 -24.47
C LEU A 120 8.40 -0.04 -25.43
N TYR A 121 8.70 1.18 -24.98
CA TYR A 121 8.69 2.39 -25.80
C TYR A 121 10.07 2.72 -26.41
N GLY A 122 11.06 1.83 -26.27
CA GLY A 122 12.41 2.05 -26.78
C GLY A 122 13.25 3.04 -25.97
N ILE A 123 12.83 3.40 -24.75
CA ILE A 123 13.57 4.28 -23.85
C ILE A 123 14.67 3.45 -23.15
N PRO A 124 15.95 3.91 -23.13
CA PRO A 124 17.00 3.22 -22.40
C PRO A 124 16.69 3.15 -20.89
N ILE A 125 16.90 1.97 -20.28
CA ILE A 125 16.59 1.69 -18.87
C ILE A 125 17.19 2.74 -17.91
N TRP A 126 18.44 3.14 -18.16
CA TRP A 126 19.12 4.13 -17.32
C TRP A 126 18.39 5.49 -17.33
N VAL A 127 17.82 5.89 -18.46
CA VAL A 127 17.08 7.15 -18.59
C VAL A 127 15.78 7.07 -17.80
N SER A 128 15.00 5.99 -17.95
CA SER A 128 13.73 5.83 -17.23
C SER A 128 13.93 5.74 -15.71
N VAL A 129 14.96 5.01 -15.25
CA VAL A 129 15.24 4.86 -13.81
C VAL A 129 15.72 6.18 -13.21
N LEU A 130 16.66 6.88 -13.86
CA LEU A 130 17.18 8.16 -13.37
C LEU A 130 16.10 9.25 -13.37
N ALA A 131 15.25 9.29 -14.40
CA ALA A 131 14.13 10.23 -14.46
C ALA A 131 13.15 10.01 -13.30
N THR A 132 12.78 8.76 -13.03
CA THR A 132 11.89 8.43 -11.91
C THR A 132 12.53 8.75 -10.56
N LEU A 133 13.80 8.41 -10.36
CA LEU A 133 14.53 8.74 -9.14
C LEU A 133 14.58 10.26 -8.92
N GLY A 134 14.89 11.03 -9.97
CA GLY A 134 14.88 12.49 -9.92
C GLY A 134 13.50 13.05 -9.57
N PHE A 135 12.44 12.49 -10.17
CA PHE A 135 11.06 12.86 -9.85
C PHE A 135 10.70 12.57 -8.40
N LEU A 136 10.98 11.35 -7.91
CA LEU A 136 10.71 10.96 -6.52
C LEU A 136 11.49 11.83 -5.53
N LEU A 137 12.77 12.09 -5.77
CA LEU A 137 13.56 12.99 -4.94
C LEU A 137 12.98 14.40 -4.93
N THR A 138 12.54 14.90 -6.09
CA THR A 138 11.87 16.21 -6.18
C THR A 138 10.59 16.21 -5.36
N VAL A 139 9.74 15.18 -5.46
CA VAL A 139 8.51 15.07 -4.67
C VAL A 139 8.81 14.99 -3.17
N VAL A 140 9.82 14.22 -2.75
CA VAL A 140 10.22 14.09 -1.34
C VAL A 140 10.75 15.41 -0.78
N ILE A 141 11.54 16.15 -1.56
CA ILE A 141 12.09 17.45 -1.14
C ILE A 141 11.01 18.55 -1.16
N SER A 142 10.10 18.51 -2.12
CA SER A 142 9.02 19.51 -2.31
C SER A 142 7.81 19.24 -1.42
N GLY A 143 7.64 17.99 -0.98
CA GLY A 143 6.48 17.52 -0.24
C GLY A 143 6.42 18.13 1.16
N SER A 144 5.52 19.08 1.36
CA SER A 144 5.13 19.51 2.70
C SER A 144 4.22 18.44 3.31
N TYR A 145 4.59 17.91 4.48
CA TYR A 145 3.79 16.96 5.30
C TYR A 145 2.36 17.44 5.63
N ARG A 146 1.99 18.65 5.22
CA ARG A 146 0.73 19.32 5.51
C ARG A 146 -0.30 19.20 4.38
N SER A 147 0.04 18.63 3.22
CA SER A 147 -0.89 18.46 2.09
C SER A 147 -1.21 17.00 1.71
N VAL A 148 -0.89 16.05 2.58
CA VAL A 148 -1.27 14.63 2.45
C VAL A 148 -2.25 14.25 3.55
#